data_AF-A0A377DK04-F1
#
_entry.id   AF-A0A377DK04-F1
#
_cell.length_a   1.000
_cell.length_b   1.000
_cell.length_c   1.000
_cell.angle_alpha   90.00
_cell.angle_beta   90.00
_cell.angle_gamma   90.00
#
_symmetry.space_group_name_H-M   'P 1'
#
loop_
_entity.id
_entity.type
_entity.pdbx_description
1 polymer ?
#
loop_
_entity_poly.entity_id
_entity_poly.type
_entity_poly.pdbx_seq_one_letter_code
_entity_poly.pdbx_strand_id
1 'polypeptide(L)'
;MQRPLVESRYLYDPLGRRVAKRVWRRERDLTGWMSLSRKPEVTWYGWDGDRLTTIQNDRTRIQTVYQPGSFTPLIRVETATVSWRKRSAAAWRMPFSSPAAKTVAVWCSRRCWCRCSTGWKGEILTDRVSEESRRWLASCGLTVEQMQNQMDPVYTPARKIHLYHCDHRGLPLALVSTEGTTGVVRRIR
;
A
#
# COMPACT_ATOMS: atom_id res chain seq x y z
N MET A 1 6.91 -31.35 28.42
CA MET A 1 6.40 -30.01 28.02
C MET A 1 5.73 -30.10 26.66
N GLN A 2 4.44 -29.78 26.56
CA GLN A 2 3.71 -29.75 25.30
C GLN A 2 4.16 -28.53 24.48
N ARG A 3 4.65 -28.73 23.26
CA ARG A 3 5.10 -27.63 22.39
C ARG A 3 3.89 -26.86 21.84
N PRO A 4 3.92 -25.51 21.83
CA PRO A 4 2.78 -24.69 21.41
C PRO A 4 2.45 -24.89 19.92
N LEU A 5 1.16 -24.87 19.59
CA LEU A 5 0.67 -24.94 18.20
C LEU A 5 0.89 -23.62 17.44
N VAL A 6 0.93 -22.51 18.18
CA VAL A 6 1.08 -21.16 17.65
C VAL A 6 1.96 -20.37 18.60
N GLU A 7 2.93 -19.63 18.06
CA GLU A 7 3.65 -18.60 18.79
C GLU A 7 3.28 -17.22 18.23
N SER A 8 3.02 -16.25 19.09
CA SER A 8 2.75 -14.88 18.68
C SER A 8 3.67 -13.91 19.39
N ARG A 9 4.25 -12.96 18.64
CA ARG A 9 5.04 -11.86 19.19
C ARG A 9 4.43 -10.53 18.77
N TYR A 10 4.46 -9.57 19.68
CA TYR A 10 3.89 -8.25 19.50
C TYR A 10 5.01 -7.21 19.55
N LEU A 11 4.94 -6.22 18.67
CA LEU A 11 5.81 -5.06 18.67
C LEU A 11 4.99 -3.86 19.10
N TYR A 12 5.58 -3.03 19.96
CA TYR A 12 4.97 -1.83 20.49
C TYR A 12 5.85 -0.62 20.22
N ASP A 13 5.25 0.55 20.07
CA ASP A 13 5.97 1.83 20.06
C ASP A 13 6.25 2.31 21.51
N PRO A 14 7.03 3.40 21.71
CA PRO A 14 7.30 3.94 23.05
C PRO A 14 6.07 4.40 23.83
N LEU A 15 4.94 4.63 23.16
CA LEU A 15 3.66 4.97 23.79
C LEU A 15 2.85 3.72 24.18
N GLY A 16 3.42 2.52 24.02
CA GLY A 16 2.78 1.25 24.37
C GLY A 16 1.71 0.81 23.38
N ARG A 17 1.61 1.43 22.20
CA ARG A 17 0.63 1.04 21.16
C ARG A 17 1.20 -0.07 20.31
N ARG A 18 0.37 -1.07 20.00
CA ARG A 18 0.78 -2.20 19.15
C ARG A 18 1.05 -1.71 17.73
N VAL A 19 2.26 -1.88 17.21
CA VAL A 19 2.65 -1.54 15.83
C VAL A 19 2.70 -2.76 14.92
N ALA A 20 2.97 -3.95 15.47
CA ALA A 20 2.92 -5.19 14.71
C ALA A 20 2.54 -6.41 15.56
N LYS A 21 1.96 -7.40 14.89
CA LYS A 21 1.75 -8.77 15.41
C LYS A 21 2.42 -9.73 14.42
N ARG A 22 3.24 -10.62 14.94
CA ARG A 22 3.88 -11.71 14.19
C ARG A 22 3.36 -13.04 14.71
N VAL A 23 2.90 -13.91 13.83
CA VAL A 23 2.34 -15.22 14.19
C VAL A 23 3.09 -16.31 13.45
N TRP A 24 3.64 -17.25 14.21
CA TRP A 24 4.25 -18.47 13.71
C TRP A 24 3.31 -19.63 13.99
N ARG A 25 2.98 -20.40 12.96
CA ARG A 25 2.15 -21.60 13.09
C ARG A 25 3.04 -22.82 13.05
N ARG A 26 2.69 -23.84 13.82
CA ARG A 26 3.40 -25.10 13.78
C ARG A 26 3.00 -25.86 12.52
N GLU A 27 3.99 -26.18 11.70
CA GLU A 27 3.81 -26.82 10.40
C GLU A 27 4.72 -28.05 10.32
N ARG A 28 4.33 -29.01 9.48
CA ARG A 28 5.14 -30.17 9.15
C ARG A 28 6.05 -29.78 7.99
N ASP A 29 7.36 -29.96 8.14
CA ASP A 29 8.28 -29.78 7.02
C ASP A 29 8.35 -31.02 6.11
N LEU A 30 9.15 -30.92 5.03
CA LEU A 30 9.34 -32.00 4.05
C LEU A 30 9.96 -33.28 4.64
N THR A 31 10.54 -33.20 5.84
CA THR A 31 11.14 -34.35 6.55
C THR A 31 10.18 -34.95 7.58
N GLY A 32 8.97 -34.41 7.71
CA GLY A 32 7.98 -34.86 8.69
C GLY A 32 8.14 -34.24 10.08
N TRP A 33 9.14 -33.39 10.28
CA TRP A 33 9.37 -32.72 11.56
C TRP A 33 8.40 -31.56 11.78
N MET A 34 7.92 -31.43 13.01
CA MET A 34 6.95 -30.40 13.40
C MET A 34 7.65 -29.20 14.05
N SER A 35 7.87 -28.14 13.28
CA SER A 35 8.52 -26.90 13.72
C SER A 35 7.64 -25.67 13.47
N LEU A 36 8.00 -24.52 14.02
CA LEU A 36 7.34 -23.26 13.69
C LEU A 36 7.67 -22.86 12.25
N SER A 37 6.71 -22.23 11.56
CA SER A 37 6.90 -21.71 10.20
C SER A 37 8.17 -20.85 10.11
N ARG A 38 8.94 -20.96 9.02
CA ARG A 38 10.18 -20.16 8.89
C ARG A 38 9.91 -18.66 8.82
N LYS A 39 8.77 -18.27 8.24
CA LYS A 39 8.32 -16.88 8.12
C LYS A 39 7.03 -16.70 8.91
N PRO A 40 6.93 -15.65 9.74
CA PRO A 40 5.68 -15.33 10.40
C PRO A 40 4.68 -14.69 9.44
N GLU A 41 3.41 -14.90 9.70
CA GLU A 41 2.35 -14.00 9.24
C GLU A 41 2.47 -12.69 10.02
N VAL A 42 2.52 -11.56 9.31
CA VAL A 42 2.71 -10.23 9.94
C VAL A 42 1.48 -9.36 9.70
N THR A 43 0.93 -8.81 10.77
CA THR A 43 -0.07 -7.74 10.73
C THR A 43 0.55 -6.46 11.28
N TRP A 44 0.47 -5.38 10.52
CA TRP A 44 0.91 -4.04 10.88
C TRP A 44 -0.28 -3.19 11.31
N TYR A 45 -0.04 -2.30 12.26
CA TYR A 45 -1.03 -1.40 12.85
C TYR A 45 -0.51 0.04 12.75
N GLY A 46 -1.24 0.89 12.03
CA GLY A 46 -0.94 2.30 11.85
C GLY A 46 -1.86 3.17 12.70
N TRP A 47 -1.28 4.16 13.37
CA TRP A 47 -1.96 5.01 14.34
C TRP A 47 -1.94 6.48 13.89
N ASP A 48 -3.00 7.21 14.22
CA ASP A 48 -3.08 8.67 14.15
C ASP A 48 -3.47 9.21 15.54
N GLY A 49 -2.51 9.78 16.25
CA GLY A 49 -2.64 9.97 17.71
C GLY A 49 -2.99 8.63 18.36
N ASP A 50 -4.05 8.59 19.16
CA ASP A 50 -4.50 7.36 19.84
C ASP A 50 -5.45 6.50 19.00
N ARG A 51 -5.70 6.86 17.74
CA ARG A 51 -6.67 6.19 16.87
C ARG A 51 -5.98 5.17 15.97
N LEU A 52 -6.43 3.92 16.02
CA LEU A 52 -5.97 2.87 15.11
C LEU A 52 -6.59 3.08 13.72
N THR A 53 -5.85 3.70 12.80
CA THR A 53 -6.37 4.08 11.48
C THR A 53 -6.11 3.04 10.40
N THR A 54 -5.08 2.21 10.54
CA THR A 54 -4.71 1.23 9.52
C THR A 54 -4.40 -0.13 10.13
N ILE A 55 -4.96 -1.18 9.56
CA ILE A 55 -4.57 -2.57 9.83
C ILE A 55 -4.19 -3.19 8.49
N GLN A 56 -3.00 -3.77 8.40
CA GLN A 56 -2.51 -4.33 7.16
C GLN A 56 -1.84 -5.67 7.38
N ASN A 57 -2.26 -6.67 6.61
CA ASN A 57 -1.53 -7.92 6.45
C ASN A 57 -1.11 -8.09 4.97
N ASP A 58 -0.61 -9.27 4.65
CA ASP A 58 -0.19 -9.68 3.31
C ASP A 58 -1.32 -9.70 2.27
N ARG A 59 -2.58 -9.82 2.71
CA ARG A 59 -3.76 -9.98 1.85
C ARG A 59 -4.64 -8.74 1.77
N THR A 60 -4.82 -8.05 2.88
CA THR A 60 -5.76 -6.94 3.03
C THR A 60 -5.16 -5.79 3.82
N ARG A 61 -5.57 -4.58 3.44
CA ARG A 61 -5.41 -3.35 4.20
C ARG A 61 -6.80 -2.81 4.52
N ILE A 62 -7.04 -2.55 5.78
CA ILE A 62 -8.23 -1.92 6.31
C ILE A 62 -7.81 -0.53 6.79
N GLN A 63 -8.50 0.50 6.34
CA GLN A 63 -8.34 1.86 6.85
C GLN A 63 -9.65 2.34 7.46
N THR A 64 -9.58 2.91 8.65
CA THR A 64 -10.73 3.48 9.34
C THR A 64 -10.57 4.99 9.42
N VAL A 65 -11.57 5.71 8.93
CA VAL A 65 -11.71 7.16 9.07
C VAL A 65 -12.59 7.43 10.26
N TYR A 66 -12.14 8.31 11.14
CA TYR A 66 -12.83 8.72 12.35
C TYR A 66 -13.44 10.10 12.20
N GLN A 67 -14.48 10.37 12.97
CA GLN A 67 -14.98 11.73 13.14
C GLN A 67 -13.87 12.63 13.73
N PRO A 68 -13.71 13.88 13.25
CA PRO A 68 -12.74 14.82 13.80
C PRO A 68 -12.89 14.99 15.32
N GLY A 69 -11.77 14.97 16.05
CA GLY A 69 -11.76 15.12 17.50
C GLY A 69 -12.40 13.99 18.31
N SER A 70 -12.79 12.88 17.67
CA SER A 70 -13.49 11.77 18.32
C SER A 70 -12.90 10.40 17.95
N PHE A 71 -13.27 9.39 18.73
CA PHE A 71 -13.03 7.97 18.46
C PHE A 71 -14.20 7.30 17.71
N THR A 72 -15.26 8.04 17.37
CA THR A 72 -16.38 7.55 16.55
C THR A 72 -15.88 7.20 15.15
N PRO A 73 -15.88 5.93 14.75
CA PRO A 73 -15.50 5.56 13.39
C PRO A 73 -16.65 5.90 12.43
N LEU A 74 -16.31 6.37 11.23
CA LEU A 74 -17.29 6.75 10.20
C LEU A 74 -17.22 5.82 9.00
N ILE A 75 -16.01 5.60 8.47
CA ILE A 75 -15.81 4.87 7.22
C ILE A 75 -14.75 3.80 7.44
N ARG A 76 -15.01 2.60 6.93
CA ARG A 76 -14.03 1.53 6.79
C ARG A 76 -13.80 1.27 5.31
N VAL A 77 -12.54 1.37 4.90
CA VAL A 77 -12.09 1.12 3.54
C VAL A 77 -11.23 -0.14 3.55
N GLU A 78 -11.67 -1.19 2.86
CA GLU A 78 -10.90 -2.41 2.66
C GLU A 78 -10.31 -2.45 1.26
N THR A 79 -9.03 -2.78 1.17
CA THR A 79 -8.28 -2.86 -0.09
C THR A 79 -7.42 -4.12 -0.07
N ALA A 80 -7.40 -4.90 -1.15
CA ALA A 80 -6.52 -6.07 -1.24
C ALA A 80 -5.05 -5.63 -1.37
N THR A 81 -4.12 -6.18 -0.58
CA THR A 81 -2.70 -5.77 -0.56
C THR A 81 -1.99 -6.03 -1.89
N VAL A 82 -2.42 -7.05 -2.66
CA VAL A 82 -1.92 -7.32 -4.03
C VAL A 82 -2.14 -6.14 -4.99
N SER A 83 -3.21 -5.37 -4.79
CA SER A 83 -3.48 -4.15 -5.54
C SER A 83 -2.41 -3.07 -5.25
N TRP A 84 -1.89 -3.01 -4.03
CA TRP A 84 -0.84 -2.06 -3.67
C TRP A 84 0.54 -2.43 -4.21
N ARG A 85 0.90 -3.72 -4.24
CA ARG A 85 2.17 -4.17 -4.87
C ARG A 85 2.25 -3.76 -6.33
N LYS A 86 1.12 -3.71 -7.06
CA LYS A 86 1.07 -3.17 -8.43
C LYS A 86 1.37 -1.68 -8.50
N ARG A 87 0.88 -0.88 -7.53
CA ARG A 87 1.20 0.55 -7.42
C ARG A 87 2.70 0.81 -7.13
N SER A 88 3.37 -0.13 -6.46
CA SER A 88 4.80 -0.04 -6.11
C SER A 88 5.72 -0.66 -7.17
N ALA A 89 5.17 -1.52 -8.03
CA ALA A 89 5.88 -2.29 -9.05
C ALA A 89 5.62 -1.76 -10.47
N ALA A 90 5.38 -0.45 -10.61
CA ALA A 90 5.59 0.24 -11.89
C ALA A 90 7.12 0.35 -12.14
N ALA A 91 7.75 -0.81 -12.34
CA ALA A 91 9.13 -0.91 -12.76
C ALA A 91 9.15 -0.68 -14.27
N TRP A 92 9.73 0.44 -14.67
CA TRP A 92 9.84 0.86 -16.06
C TRP A 92 10.77 -0.08 -16.83
N ARG A 93 10.23 -0.75 -17.85
CA ARG A 93 11.01 -1.28 -18.98
C ARG A 93 10.67 -0.41 -20.19
N MET A 94 11.61 0.43 -20.60
CA MET A 94 11.50 1.18 -21.86
C MET A 94 12.14 0.34 -22.98
N PRO A 95 11.38 -0.20 -23.95
CA PRO A 95 11.95 -0.52 -25.25
C PRO A 95 12.11 0.80 -26.01
N PHE A 96 13.35 1.29 -26.12
CA PHE A 96 13.67 2.43 -26.97
C PHE A 96 13.66 1.98 -28.44
N SER A 97 12.52 2.09 -29.13
CA SER A 97 12.47 1.90 -30.58
C SER A 97 12.54 3.27 -31.26
N SER A 98 13.75 3.75 -31.54
CA SER A 98 13.96 4.76 -32.57
C SER A 98 14.62 4.10 -33.78
N PRO A 99 14.04 4.20 -35.00
CA PRO A 99 14.63 3.65 -36.22
C PRO A 99 15.94 4.32 -36.65
N ALA A 100 16.33 5.43 -36.02
CA ALA A 100 17.52 6.20 -36.39
C ALA A 100 18.70 6.04 -35.42
N ALA A 101 18.56 5.24 -34.36
CA ALA A 101 19.64 4.97 -33.42
C ALA A 101 20.21 3.57 -33.69
N LYS A 102 21.32 3.52 -34.45
CA LYS A 102 22.22 2.35 -34.41
C LYS A 102 22.46 2.00 -32.95
N THR A 103 22.29 0.72 -32.64
CA THR A 103 22.37 0.06 -31.33
C THR A 103 23.52 0.57 -30.46
N VAL A 104 23.30 1.69 -29.80
CA VAL A 104 24.02 2.09 -28.60
C VAL A 104 22.93 2.11 -27.56
N ALA A 105 22.89 1.06 -26.74
CA ALA A 105 22.28 1.14 -25.44
C ALA A 105 23.04 2.27 -24.71
N VAL A 106 22.57 3.51 -24.90
CA VAL A 106 23.07 4.66 -24.16
C VAL A 106 22.66 4.38 -22.74
N TRP A 107 23.62 3.80 -22.03
CA TRP A 107 23.59 3.57 -20.62
C TRP A 107 23.09 4.85 -19.98
N CYS A 108 21.95 4.75 -19.31
CA CYS A 108 21.44 5.79 -18.43
C CYS A 108 22.56 6.06 -17.43
N SER A 109 23.38 7.08 -17.68
CA SER A 109 24.47 7.42 -16.78
C SER A 109 23.87 7.65 -15.40
N ARG A 110 24.62 7.31 -14.35
CA ARG A 110 24.21 7.42 -12.94
C ARG A 110 23.67 8.82 -12.58
N ARG A 111 24.01 9.83 -13.39
CA ARG A 111 23.55 11.23 -13.31
C ARG A 111 22.13 11.46 -13.86
N CYS A 112 21.70 10.74 -14.89
CA CYS A 112 20.34 10.82 -15.45
C CYS A 112 19.30 10.10 -14.59
N TRP A 113 19.67 9.00 -13.94
CA TRP A 113 18.73 8.20 -13.14
C TRP A 113 18.19 8.95 -11.92
N CYS A 114 19.03 9.73 -11.23
CA CYS A 114 18.64 10.46 -10.01
C CYS A 114 17.64 11.58 -10.25
N ARG A 115 17.65 12.23 -11.43
CA ARG A 115 16.64 13.24 -11.78
C ARG A 115 15.39 12.60 -12.37
N CYS A 116 15.52 11.46 -13.04
CA CYS A 116 14.40 10.66 -13.52
C CYS A 116 13.49 10.14 -12.37
N SER A 117 14.02 10.03 -11.14
CA SER A 117 13.32 9.49 -9.98
C SER A 117 12.56 10.50 -9.13
N THR A 118 12.69 11.82 -9.32
CA THR A 118 12.07 12.81 -8.42
C THR A 118 11.56 14.03 -9.20
N GLY A 119 10.26 14.33 -9.07
CA GLY A 119 9.63 15.57 -9.55
C GLY A 119 8.74 15.42 -10.78
N TRP A 120 9.34 15.35 -11.98
CA TRP A 120 8.64 15.54 -13.26
C TRP A 120 7.47 14.58 -13.52
N LYS A 121 7.49 13.33 -13.02
CA LYS A 121 6.31 12.42 -13.13
C LYS A 121 5.09 12.97 -12.40
N GLY A 122 5.31 13.51 -11.20
CA GLY A 122 4.26 14.17 -10.45
C GLY A 122 3.79 15.43 -11.16
N GLU A 123 4.71 16.17 -11.76
CA GLU A 123 4.38 17.36 -12.56
C GLU A 123 3.55 17.02 -13.81
N ILE A 124 3.89 15.95 -14.53
CA ILE A 124 3.11 15.45 -15.67
C ILE A 124 1.72 14.99 -15.22
N LEU A 125 1.64 14.24 -14.11
CA LEU A 125 0.36 13.78 -13.54
C LEU A 125 -0.52 14.93 -13.02
N THR A 126 0.07 16.06 -12.66
CA THR A 126 -0.64 17.24 -12.16
C THR A 126 -0.78 18.34 -13.21
N ASP A 127 -0.36 18.07 -14.45
CA ASP A 127 -0.30 19.02 -15.56
C ASP A 127 0.43 20.34 -15.24
N ARG A 128 1.49 20.24 -14.43
CA ARG A 128 2.31 21.35 -13.94
C ARG A 128 3.78 21.12 -14.21
N VAL A 129 4.11 20.73 -15.45
CA VAL A 129 5.49 20.45 -15.88
C VAL A 129 6.32 21.73 -15.83
N SER A 130 7.34 21.72 -14.98
CA SER A 130 8.26 22.85 -14.84
C SER A 130 9.08 23.05 -16.12
N GLU A 131 9.54 24.28 -16.36
CA GLU A 131 10.42 24.54 -17.51
C GLU A 131 11.73 23.74 -17.43
N GLU A 132 12.24 23.52 -16.22
CA GLU A 132 13.42 22.70 -16.00
C GLU A 132 13.18 21.25 -16.47
N SER A 133 12.04 20.67 -16.11
CA SER A 133 11.62 19.34 -16.59
C SER A 133 11.42 19.30 -18.11
N ARG A 134 10.82 20.34 -18.70
CA ARG A 134 10.63 20.44 -20.17
C ARG A 134 11.97 20.51 -20.90
N ARG A 135 12.91 21.35 -20.43
CA ARG A 135 14.25 21.48 -21.02
C ARG A 135 15.04 20.18 -20.89
N TRP A 136 14.91 19.50 -19.76
CA TRP A 136 15.55 18.20 -19.55
C TRP A 136 14.97 17.13 -20.50
N LEU A 137 13.64 17.00 -20.60
CA LEU A 137 12.98 16.08 -21.54
C LEU A 137 13.41 16.36 -22.99
N ALA A 138 13.43 17.64 -23.39
CA ALA A 138 13.89 18.07 -24.72
C ALA A 138 15.37 17.70 -24.97
N SER A 139 16.24 17.83 -23.96
CA SER A 139 17.65 17.40 -24.08
C SER A 139 17.81 15.88 -24.26
N CYS A 140 16.81 15.10 -23.83
CA CYS A 140 16.72 13.67 -24.06
C CYS A 140 15.97 13.30 -25.35
N GLY A 141 15.53 14.29 -26.14
CA GLY A 141 14.76 14.08 -27.37
C GLY A 141 13.32 13.61 -27.13
N LEU A 142 12.75 13.88 -25.95
CA LEU A 142 11.40 13.47 -25.56
C LEU A 142 10.48 14.68 -25.38
N THR A 143 9.21 14.55 -25.77
CA THR A 143 8.16 15.53 -25.45
C THR A 143 7.37 15.10 -24.21
N VAL A 144 6.69 16.06 -23.58
CA VAL A 144 5.78 15.79 -22.45
C VAL A 144 4.66 14.83 -22.86
N GLU A 145 4.11 15.01 -24.06
CA GLU A 145 3.04 14.19 -24.61
C GLU A 145 3.50 12.75 -24.91
N GLN A 146 4.69 12.58 -25.52
CA GLN A 146 5.29 11.26 -25.71
C GLN A 146 5.51 10.55 -24.38
N MET A 147 5.97 11.29 -23.37
CA MET A 147 6.17 10.76 -22.03
C MET A 147 4.84 10.38 -21.37
N GLN A 148 3.80 11.21 -21.47
CA GLN A 148 2.44 10.94 -20.99
C GLN A 148 1.88 9.65 -21.60
N ASN A 149 2.02 9.49 -22.92
CA ASN A 149 1.54 8.31 -23.65
C ASN A 149 2.30 7.02 -23.28
N GLN A 150 3.52 7.14 -22.78
CA GLN A 150 4.31 6.01 -22.26
C GLN A 150 4.03 5.72 -20.78
N MET A 151 3.31 6.58 -20.06
CA MET A 151 2.98 6.32 -18.67
C MET A 151 1.93 5.22 -18.55
N ASP A 152 2.22 4.23 -17.72
CA ASP A 152 1.20 3.31 -17.25
C ASP A 152 0.05 4.11 -16.64
N PRO A 153 -1.22 3.78 -16.93
CA PRO A 153 -2.35 4.46 -16.34
C PRO A 153 -2.28 4.36 -14.82
N VAL A 154 -2.68 5.43 -14.14
CA VAL A 154 -2.67 5.48 -12.68
C VAL A 154 -3.51 4.34 -12.12
N TYR A 155 -2.84 3.38 -11.49
CA TYR A 155 -3.52 2.24 -10.91
C TYR A 155 -4.37 2.68 -9.70
N THR A 156 -5.68 2.57 -9.88
CA THR A 156 -6.66 2.76 -8.81
C THR A 156 -7.13 1.39 -8.31
N PRO A 157 -6.76 0.99 -7.08
CA PRO A 157 -7.16 -0.29 -6.53
C PRO A 157 -8.66 -0.29 -6.30
N ALA A 158 -9.29 -1.44 -6.54
CA ALA A 158 -10.65 -1.67 -6.08
C ALA A 158 -10.69 -1.58 -4.55
N ARG A 159 -11.70 -0.86 -4.03
CA ARG A 159 -11.90 -0.65 -2.60
C ARG A 159 -13.31 -1.08 -2.24
N LYS A 160 -13.47 -1.80 -1.13
CA LYS A 160 -14.77 -2.03 -0.51
C LYS A 160 -14.97 -0.97 0.57
N ILE A 161 -16.06 -0.22 0.49
CA ILE A 161 -16.37 0.85 1.43
C ILE A 161 -17.53 0.39 2.30
N HIS A 162 -17.37 0.57 3.61
CA HIS A 162 -18.40 0.34 4.60
C HIS A 162 -18.56 1.58 5.47
N LEU A 163 -19.80 1.90 5.81
CA LEU A 163 -20.15 2.93 6.79
C LEU A 163 -20.36 2.28 8.15
N TYR A 164 -19.82 2.89 9.19
CA TYR A 164 -20.14 2.48 10.56
C TYR A 164 -21.50 3.06 10.94
N HIS A 165 -22.39 2.20 11.43
CA HIS A 165 -23.58 2.61 12.15
C HIS A 165 -23.24 2.66 13.63
N CYS A 166 -23.28 3.84 14.22
CA CYS A 166 -22.95 4.09 15.62
C CYS A 166 -24.20 4.53 16.40
N ASP A 167 -24.20 4.29 17.71
CA ASP A 167 -25.16 4.93 18.61
C ASP A 167 -24.82 6.41 18.86
N HIS A 168 -25.63 7.10 19.67
CA HIS A 168 -25.43 8.51 20.03
C HIS A 168 -24.14 8.78 20.83
N ARG A 169 -23.46 7.73 21.32
CA ARG A 169 -22.20 7.83 22.07
C ARG A 169 -20.98 7.52 21.18
N GLY A 170 -21.21 7.22 19.89
CA GLY A 170 -20.15 6.86 18.95
C GLY A 170 -19.72 5.39 18.99
N LEU A 171 -20.45 4.52 19.71
CA LEU A 171 -20.14 3.09 19.77
C LEU A 171 -20.56 2.41 18.45
N PRO A 172 -19.64 1.79 17.69
CA PRO A 172 -20.00 1.10 16.45
C PRO A 172 -20.84 -0.15 16.71
N LEU A 173 -22.06 -0.17 16.16
CA LEU A 173 -23.04 -1.25 16.26
C LEU A 173 -23.00 -2.17 15.03
N ALA A 174 -22.92 -1.59 13.83
CA ALA A 174 -22.93 -2.34 12.57
C ALA A 174 -22.02 -1.71 11.50
N LEU A 175 -21.68 -2.51 10.48
CA LEU A 175 -21.09 -2.05 9.22
C LEU A 175 -22.14 -2.15 8.13
N VAL A 176 -22.35 -1.07 7.38
CA VAL A 176 -23.29 -1.01 6.25
C VAL A 176 -22.47 -0.90 4.96
N SER A 177 -22.66 -1.82 4.01
CA SER A 177 -22.03 -1.69 2.69
C SER A 177 -22.71 -0.60 1.86
N THR A 178 -22.09 -0.18 0.77
CA THR A 178 -22.71 0.73 -0.21
C THR A 178 -23.97 0.15 -0.86
N GLU A 179 -24.15 -1.17 -0.80
CA GLU A 179 -25.32 -1.90 -1.32
C GLU A 179 -26.44 -2.06 -0.27
N GLY A 180 -26.27 -1.50 0.93
CA GLY A 180 -27.25 -1.58 2.02
C GLY A 180 -27.17 -2.86 2.87
N THR A 181 -26.24 -3.77 2.58
CA THR A 181 -26.03 -4.99 3.36
C THR A 181 -25.42 -4.67 4.72
N THR A 182 -26.04 -5.16 5.78
CA THR A 182 -25.57 -4.98 7.16
C THR A 182 -24.71 -6.15 7.62
N GLY A 183 -23.58 -5.83 8.26
CA GLY A 183 -22.66 -6.79 8.86
C GLY A 183 -22.33 -6.43 10.30
N VAL A 184 -21.89 -7.42 11.08
CA VAL A 184 -21.55 -7.24 12.50
C VAL A 184 -20.15 -6.64 12.65
N VAL A 185 -20.02 -5.65 13.53
CA VAL A 185 -18.71 -5.11 13.94
C VAL A 185 -18.01 -6.15 14.82
N ARG A 186 -17.01 -6.84 14.27
CA ARG A 186 -16.17 -7.74 15.08
C ARG A 186 -15.25 -6.91 15.97
N ARG A 187 -15.37 -7.06 17.30
CA ARG A 187 -14.34 -6.59 18.24
C ARG A 187 -13.04 -7.33 17.94
N ILE A 188 -11.97 -6.57 17.75
CA ILE A 188 -10.61 -7.11 17.71
C ILE A 188 -10.29 -7.50 19.17
N ARG A 189 -10.32 -8.80 19.48
CA ARG A 189 -9.74 -9.36 20.72
C ARG A 189 -8.23 -9.50 20.57
#